data_AF-V4JK74-F1
#
_entry.id   AF-V4JK74-F1
#
_cell.length_a   1.000
_cell.length_b   1.000
_cell.length_c   1.000
_cell.angle_alpha   90.00
_cell.angle_beta   90.00
_cell.angle_gamma   90.00
#
_symmetry.space_group_name_H-M   'P 1'
#
loop_
_entity.id
_entity.type
_entity.pdbx_description
1 polymer ?
#
loop_
_entity_poly.entity_id
_entity_poly.type
_entity_poly.pdbx_seq_one_letter_code
_entity_poly.pdbx_strand_id
1 'polypeptide(L)'
;MNFDLPELTADTPQGVLCQAKVGDLKPTQNAVGFDEVNDKIARYSAKSKEDLKDYLLVHPVPVVIGNGGNFYVTDHHHLTNALWKTAESENKAGIDTKSARVVVMVQSNRAGLKGYHF
;
A
#
# COMPACT_ATOMS: atom_id res chain seq x y z
N MET A 1 -2.11 -7.17 9.64
CA MET A 1 -1.99 -6.12 10.69
C MET A 1 -3.15 -5.12 10.55
N ASN A 2 -3.49 -4.33 11.57
CA ASN A 2 -4.55 -3.30 11.50
C ASN A 2 -3.96 -1.98 12.02
N PHE A 3 -4.19 -0.87 11.31
CA PHE A 3 -3.68 0.46 11.65
C PHE A 3 -4.66 1.33 12.44
N ASP A 4 -5.87 0.83 12.73
CA ASP A 4 -6.92 1.57 13.44
C ASP A 4 -7.34 2.85 12.68
N LEU A 5 -7.16 2.82 11.35
CA LEU A 5 -7.56 3.86 10.39
C LEU A 5 -8.81 3.41 9.61
N PRO A 6 -9.59 4.33 9.04
CA PRO A 6 -10.68 3.97 8.13
C PRO A 6 -10.15 3.17 6.92
N GLU A 7 -10.98 2.31 6.36
CA GLU A 7 -10.68 1.57 5.13
C GLU A 7 -10.70 2.51 3.91
N LEU A 8 -9.76 2.33 2.97
CA LEU A 8 -9.79 3.03 1.69
C LEU A 8 -10.99 2.57 0.85
N THR A 9 -11.80 3.54 0.41
CA THR A 9 -12.98 3.32 -0.43
C THR A 9 -12.98 4.26 -1.63
N ALA A 10 -13.82 3.98 -2.63
CA ALA A 10 -14.01 4.84 -3.79
C ALA A 10 -14.50 6.26 -3.45
N ASP A 11 -15.15 6.43 -2.28
CA ASP A 11 -15.69 7.71 -1.81
C ASP A 11 -14.77 8.42 -0.82
N THR A 12 -13.58 7.87 -0.55
CA THR A 12 -12.64 8.46 0.40
C THR A 12 -12.19 9.84 -0.09
N PRO A 13 -12.34 10.91 0.71
CA PRO A 13 -11.94 12.25 0.28
C PRO A 13 -10.45 12.38 0.05
N GLN A 14 -10.08 13.32 -0.81
CA GLN A 14 -8.69 13.75 -0.97
C GLN A 14 -8.13 14.28 0.36
N GLY A 15 -6.85 13.97 0.64
CA GLY A 15 -6.14 14.38 1.85
C GLY A 15 -6.33 13.46 3.05
N VAL A 16 -7.20 12.44 2.95
CA VAL A 16 -7.46 11.52 4.05
C VAL A 16 -6.40 10.43 4.14
N LEU A 17 -5.96 10.15 5.37
CA LEU A 17 -5.21 8.96 5.73
C LEU A 17 -6.17 7.81 6.04
N CYS A 18 -5.96 6.68 5.38
CA CYS A 18 -6.73 5.45 5.55
C CYS A 18 -5.79 4.24 5.48
N GLN A 19 -6.34 3.03 5.57
CA GLN A 19 -5.59 1.79 5.37
C GLN A 19 -6.15 0.99 4.18
N ALA A 20 -5.27 0.25 3.52
CA ALA A 20 -5.64 -0.64 2.41
C ALA A 20 -4.85 -1.94 2.48
N LYS A 21 -5.41 -3.03 1.93
CA LYS A 21 -4.61 -4.24 1.65
C LYS A 21 -3.69 -3.96 0.47
N VAL A 22 -2.48 -4.50 0.53
CA VAL A 22 -1.51 -4.31 -0.57
C VAL A 22 -2.03 -4.92 -1.87
N GLY A 23 -2.75 -6.05 -1.81
CA GLY A 23 -3.32 -6.73 -2.97
C GLY A 23 -4.44 -5.95 -3.69
N ASP A 24 -5.02 -4.92 -3.07
CA ASP A 24 -6.07 -4.09 -3.68
C ASP A 24 -5.49 -2.89 -4.45
N LEU A 25 -4.18 -2.66 -4.33
CA LEU A 25 -3.48 -1.53 -4.93
C LEU A 25 -2.96 -1.87 -6.32
N LYS A 26 -3.14 -0.95 -7.27
CA LYS A 26 -2.65 -1.07 -8.65
C LYS A 26 -1.36 -0.26 -8.83
N PRO A 27 -0.28 -0.85 -9.35
CA PRO A 27 0.94 -0.12 -9.63
C PRO A 27 0.74 0.83 -10.83
N THR A 28 1.49 1.93 -10.84
CA THR A 28 1.59 2.86 -11.98
C THR A 28 2.97 2.81 -12.66
N GLN A 29 3.93 2.09 -12.06
CA GLN A 29 5.25 1.82 -12.61
C GLN A 29 5.37 0.34 -12.97
N ASN A 30 5.92 0.05 -14.16
CA ASN A 30 6.04 -1.32 -14.67
C ASN A 30 7.20 -2.12 -14.03
N ALA A 31 8.18 -1.45 -13.45
CA ALA A 31 9.39 -2.06 -12.91
C ALA A 31 9.93 -1.27 -11.71
N VAL A 32 10.58 -1.98 -10.78
CA VAL A 32 11.31 -1.41 -9.64
C VAL A 32 12.70 -2.03 -9.56
N GLY A 33 13.66 -1.32 -8.96
CA GLY A 33 15.02 -1.83 -8.74
C GLY A 33 15.03 -2.86 -7.62
N PHE A 34 15.43 -4.10 -7.92
CA PHE A 34 15.32 -5.20 -6.96
C PHE A 34 16.36 -5.16 -5.83
N ASP A 35 17.47 -4.44 -5.98
CA ASP A 35 18.44 -4.27 -4.89
C ASP A 35 17.78 -3.58 -3.68
N GLU A 36 17.10 -2.47 -3.92
CA GLU A 36 16.37 -1.76 -2.86
C GLU A 36 15.18 -2.58 -2.33
N VAL A 37 14.49 -3.33 -3.20
CA VAL A 37 13.40 -4.24 -2.78
C VAL A 37 13.92 -5.31 -1.83
N ASN A 38 15.03 -5.97 -2.18
CA ASN A 38 15.64 -7.04 -1.38
C ASN A 38 16.12 -6.52 -0.02
N ASP A 39 16.73 -5.33 0.01
CA ASP A 39 17.08 -4.65 1.26
C ASP A 39 15.87 -4.40 2.15
N LYS A 40 14.74 -3.95 1.56
CA LYS A 40 13.49 -3.76 2.31
C LYS A 40 12.91 -5.09 2.78
N ILE A 41 12.92 -6.15 1.97
CA ILE A 41 12.45 -7.49 2.36
C ILE A 41 13.22 -7.99 3.59
N ALA A 42 14.56 -7.90 3.57
CA ALA A 42 15.39 -8.31 4.70
C ALA A 42 15.02 -7.53 5.98
N ARG A 43 14.84 -6.20 5.85
CA ARG A 43 14.42 -5.35 6.97
C ARG A 43 13.01 -5.69 7.48
N TYR A 44 12.04 -5.91 6.60
CA TYR A 44 10.64 -6.16 6.97
C TYR A 44 10.47 -7.54 7.58
N SER A 45 11.12 -8.56 7.03
CA SER A 45 11.07 -9.94 7.52
C SER A 45 11.60 -10.07 8.96
N ALA A 46 12.56 -9.21 9.33
CA ALA A 46 13.19 -9.20 10.65
C ALA A 46 12.45 -8.37 11.71
N LYS A 47 11.45 -7.57 11.33
CA LYS A 47 10.65 -6.75 12.25
C LYS A 47 9.58 -7.56 12.95
N SER A 48 9.35 -7.27 14.23
CA SER A 48 8.13 -7.73 14.91
C SER A 48 6.89 -7.12 14.23
N LYS A 49 5.71 -7.63 14.57
CA LYS A 49 4.45 -7.11 14.02
C LYS A 49 4.24 -5.64 14.39
N GLU A 50 4.58 -5.28 15.62
CA GLU A 50 4.50 -3.93 16.17
C GLU A 50 5.51 -3.01 15.49
N ASP A 51 6.78 -3.42 15.37
CA ASP A 51 7.81 -2.60 14.71
C ASP A 51 7.52 -2.37 13.21
N LEU A 52 6.92 -3.36 12.55
CA LEU A 52 6.50 -3.21 11.15
C LEU A 52 5.27 -2.31 11.04
N LYS A 53 4.31 -2.40 11.98
CA LYS A 53 3.16 -1.48 12.05
C LYS A 53 3.64 -0.04 12.24
N ASP A 54 4.52 0.21 13.20
CA ASP A 54 5.05 1.55 13.50
C ASP A 54 5.84 2.12 12.33
N TYR A 55 6.66 1.29 11.67
CA TYR A 55 7.35 1.69 10.45
C TYR A 55 6.36 2.12 9.36
N LEU A 56 5.34 1.30 9.08
CA LEU A 56 4.38 1.60 8.00
C LEU A 56 3.45 2.79 8.33
N LEU A 57 3.18 3.07 9.61
CA LEU A 57 2.39 4.22 10.04
C LEU A 57 2.99 5.56 9.60
N VAL A 58 4.32 5.69 9.65
CA VAL A 58 5.04 6.92 9.27
C VAL A 58 5.50 6.94 7.82
N HIS A 59 5.16 5.91 7.03
CA HIS A 59 5.43 5.86 5.59
C HIS A 59 4.13 5.64 4.76
N PRO A 60 3.17 6.58 4.77
CA PRO A 60 1.96 6.45 3.97
C PRO A 60 2.27 6.28 2.49
N VAL A 61 1.59 5.35 1.83
CA VAL A 61 1.67 5.14 0.39
C VAL A 61 0.70 6.12 -0.30
N PRO A 62 1.19 7.05 -1.13
CA PRO A 62 0.30 7.96 -1.85
C PRO A 62 -0.49 7.20 -2.93
N VAL A 63 -1.80 7.45 -2.96
CA VAL A 63 -2.74 6.79 -3.87
C VAL A 63 -3.65 7.79 -4.55
N VAL A 64 -3.95 7.56 -5.83
CA VAL A 64 -5.05 8.18 -6.54
C VAL A 64 -6.20 7.17 -6.67
N ILE A 65 -7.41 7.60 -6.33
CA ILE A 65 -8.62 6.84 -6.64
C ILE A 65 -9.01 7.21 -8.08
N GLY A 66 -8.78 6.29 -9.01
CA GLY A 66 -9.00 6.53 -10.44
C GLY A 66 -10.45 6.33 -10.87
N ASN A 67 -10.69 6.49 -12.17
CA ASN A 67 -11.98 6.21 -12.78
C ASN A 67 -12.44 4.77 -12.47
N GLY A 68 -13.72 4.59 -12.16
CA GLY A 68 -14.28 3.32 -11.72
C GLY A 68 -13.98 2.93 -10.27
N GLY A 69 -13.28 3.77 -9.50
CA GLY A 69 -13.03 3.53 -8.07
C GLY A 69 -11.83 2.63 -7.76
N ASN A 70 -10.93 2.41 -8.72
CA ASN A 70 -9.71 1.63 -8.52
C ASN A 70 -8.62 2.47 -7.83
N PHE A 71 -7.74 1.83 -7.07
CA PHE A 71 -6.70 2.51 -6.28
C PHE A 71 -5.33 2.37 -6.95
N TYR A 72 -4.72 3.49 -7.33
CA TYR A 72 -3.45 3.52 -8.05
C TYR A 72 -2.34 4.13 -7.20
N VAL A 73 -1.26 3.38 -6.98
CA VAL A 73 -0.08 3.82 -6.23
C VAL A 73 0.72 4.79 -7.09
N THR A 74 1.00 5.99 -6.59
CA THR A 74 1.77 7.01 -7.35
C THR A 74 3.24 7.08 -6.93
N ASP A 75 3.58 6.62 -5.73
CA ASP A 75 4.94 6.53 -5.21
C ASP A 75 5.03 5.39 -4.18
N HIS A 76 6.24 5.06 -3.72
CA HIS A 76 6.55 3.98 -2.77
C HIS A 76 6.35 2.57 -3.35
N HIS A 77 6.55 2.38 -4.65
CA HIS A 77 6.45 1.06 -5.30
C HIS A 77 7.42 0.03 -4.72
N HIS A 78 8.65 0.43 -4.34
CA HIS A 78 9.58 -0.50 -3.67
C HIS A 78 9.09 -0.95 -2.31
N LEU A 79 8.45 -0.06 -1.52
CA LEU A 79 7.89 -0.42 -0.22
C LEU A 79 6.73 -1.39 -0.37
N THR A 80 5.77 -1.08 -1.26
CA THR A 80 4.60 -1.95 -1.48
C THR A 80 5.00 -3.31 -2.05
N ASN A 81 5.94 -3.33 -3.00
CA ASN A 81 6.49 -4.57 -3.57
C ASN A 81 7.23 -5.40 -2.50
N ALA A 82 8.13 -4.77 -1.73
CA ALA A 82 8.88 -5.47 -0.70
C ALA A 82 7.98 -6.01 0.43
N LEU A 83 6.94 -5.27 0.81
CA LEU A 83 5.96 -5.74 1.79
C LEU A 83 5.15 -6.92 1.26
N TRP A 84 4.74 -6.88 0.00
CA TRP A 84 4.07 -8.01 -0.66
C TRP A 84 4.98 -9.25 -0.69
N LYS A 85 6.23 -9.10 -1.12
CA LYS A 85 7.24 -10.17 -1.16
C LYS A 85 7.52 -10.75 0.22
N THR A 86 7.62 -9.90 1.25
CA THR A 86 7.77 -10.35 2.64
C THR A 86 6.60 -11.22 3.08
N ALA A 87 5.39 -10.86 2.66
CA ALA A 87 4.16 -11.59 2.97
C ALA A 87 3.97 -12.89 2.15
N GLU A 88 4.81 -13.14 1.14
CA GLU A 88 4.86 -14.42 0.39
C GLU A 88 5.70 -15.49 1.12
N SER A 89 6.37 -15.14 2.22
CA SER A 89 7.29 -16.01 2.96
C SER A 89 7.12 -15.88 4.47
N GLU A 90 7.75 -16.78 5.22
CA GLU A 90 7.77 -16.69 6.69
C GLU A 90 8.46 -15.40 7.14
N ASN A 91 7.84 -14.68 8.07
CA ASN A 91 8.33 -13.40 8.58
C ASN A 91 7.93 -13.24 10.05
N LYS A 92 8.72 -12.49 10.82
CA LYS A 92 8.47 -12.29 12.25
C LYS A 92 7.19 -11.51 12.57
N ALA A 93 6.69 -10.72 11.62
CA ALA A 93 5.45 -9.97 11.77
C ALA A 93 4.19 -10.84 11.61
N GLY A 94 4.33 -12.08 11.14
CA GLY A 94 3.22 -13.01 10.91
C GLY A 94 2.19 -12.51 9.90
N ILE A 95 2.62 -11.70 8.92
CA ILE A 95 1.75 -11.24 7.83
C ILE A 95 1.79 -12.21 6.65
N ASP A 96 0.68 -12.29 5.94
CA ASP A 96 0.54 -13.02 4.68
C ASP A 96 -0.09 -12.12 3.60
N THR A 97 -0.14 -12.58 2.36
CA THR A 97 -0.68 -11.82 1.22
C THR A 97 -2.15 -11.40 1.40
N LYS A 98 -2.90 -12.03 2.32
CA LYS A 98 -4.30 -11.69 2.64
C LYS A 98 -4.42 -10.60 3.71
N SER A 99 -3.38 -10.44 4.54
CA SER A 99 -3.37 -9.60 5.74
C SER A 99 -2.30 -8.48 5.72
N ALA A 100 -1.46 -8.45 4.68
CA ALA A 100 -0.52 -7.37 4.40
C ALA A 100 -1.28 -6.08 4.06
N ARG A 101 -1.03 -5.03 4.85
CA ARG A 101 -1.71 -3.75 4.74
C ARG A 101 -0.71 -2.61 4.80
N VAL A 102 -1.08 -1.48 4.22
CA VAL A 102 -0.34 -0.22 4.30
C VAL A 102 -1.26 0.91 4.75
N VAL A 103 -0.67 1.94 5.34
CA VAL A 103 -1.31 3.26 5.45
C VAL A 103 -1.25 3.92 4.08
N VAL A 104 -2.33 4.55 3.67
CA VAL A 104 -2.46 5.23 2.39
C VAL A 104 -2.88 6.69 2.60
N MET A 105 -2.37 7.57 1.74
CA MET A 105 -2.81 8.95 1.65
C MET A 105 -3.48 9.18 0.30
N VAL A 106 -4.75 9.60 0.30
CA VAL A 106 -5.47 9.91 -0.94
C VAL A 106 -4.98 11.24 -1.51
N GLN A 107 -4.17 11.21 -2.56
CA GLN A 107 -3.71 12.41 -3.25
C GLN A 107 -4.79 13.07 -4.09
N SER A 108 -5.67 12.26 -4.68
CA SER A 108 -6.81 12.74 -5.46
C SER A 108 -7.88 11.67 -5.59
N ASN A 109 -9.14 12.08 -5.55
CA ASN A 109 -10.28 11.22 -5.86
C ASN A 109 -10.90 11.61 -7.20
N ARG A 110 -10.82 10.69 -8.16
CA ARG A 110 -11.34 10.79 -9.53
C ARG A 110 -12.38 9.71 -9.83
N ALA A 111 -12.93 9.06 -8.80
CA ALA A 111 -13.95 8.01 -8.94
C ALA A 111 -15.20 8.50 -9.68
N GLY A 112 -15.51 9.80 -9.56
CA GLY A 112 -16.64 10.46 -10.22
C GLY A 112 -16.47 10.71 -11.72
N LEU A 113 -15.30 10.45 -12.32
CA LEU A 113 -15.09 10.59 -13.78
C LEU A 113 -15.75 9.46 -14.60
N LYS A 114 -16.71 8.73 -14.02
CA LYS A 114 -17.52 7.71 -14.71
C LYS A 114 -18.21 8.34 -15.92
N GLY A 115 -17.86 7.91 -17.13
CA GLY A 115 -18.41 8.40 -18.40
C GLY A 115 -17.43 9.23 -19.24
N TYR A 116 -16.27 9.62 -18.69
CA TYR A 116 -15.20 10.22 -19.48
C TYR A 116 -14.25 9.13 -19.99
N HIS A 117 -14.02 9.13 -21.30
CA HIS A 117 -13.02 8.30 -21.99
C HIS A 117 -11.91 9.23 -22.48
N PHE A 118 -10.65 8.89 -22.17
CA PHE A 118 -9.44 9.57 -22.61
C PHE A 118 -8.53 8.58 -23.31
#